data_AF-A0A0G9C068-F1
#
_entry.id   AF-A0A0G9C068-F1
#
_cell.length_a   1.000
_cell.length_b   1.000
_cell.length_c   1.000
_cell.angle_alpha   90.00
_cell.angle_beta   90.00
_cell.angle_gamma   90.00
#
_symmetry.space_group_name_H-M   'P 1'
#
loop_
_entity.id
_entity.type
_entity.pdbx_description
1 polymer ?
#
loop_
_entity_poly.entity_id
_entity_poly.type
_entity_poly.pdbx_seq_one_letter_code
_entity_poly.pdbx_strand_id
1 'polypeptide(L)'
;MFVAIARMAKHRFVTPADIDGSAMSDGTIRAKTLQSLLQNTTEQLAFALPVYVAALMNPHRGIQAAVPACPCAFLLGRLTFFATYSGGAGARALGFALTFYPTVLLLIWQLVLLAVSVAV
;
A
#
# COMPACT_ATOMS: atom_id res chain seq x y z
N MET A 1 4.56 -1.41 -6.85
CA MET A 1 3.57 -0.76 -7.74
C MET A 1 3.84 -1.05 -9.21
N PHE A 2 5.04 -0.74 -9.73
CA PHE A 2 5.39 -0.97 -11.14
C PHE A 2 5.14 -2.39 -11.64
N VAL A 3 5.45 -3.41 -10.83
CA VAL A 3 5.16 -4.82 -11.18
C VAL A 3 3.66 -5.07 -11.37
N ALA A 4 2.79 -4.51 -10.54
CA ALA A 4 1.35 -4.66 -10.67
C ALA A 4 0.82 -3.96 -11.93
N ILE A 5 1.30 -2.74 -12.19
CA ILE A 5 0.98 -1.97 -13.40
C ILE A 5 1.39 -2.74 -14.65
N ALA A 6 2.66 -3.19 -14.71
CA ALA A 6 3.18 -3.92 -15.87
C ALA A 6 2.43 -5.24 -16.11
N ARG A 7 2.07 -5.97 -15.05
CA ARG A 7 1.28 -7.21 -15.18
C ARG A 7 -0.14 -6.94 -15.67
N MET A 8 -0.78 -5.86 -15.21
CA MET A 8 -2.12 -5.47 -15.68
C MET A 8 -2.08 -4.99 -17.13
N ALA A 9 -1.12 -4.13 -17.48
CA ALA A 9 -0.93 -3.64 -18.84
C ALA A 9 -0.68 -4.80 -19.82
N LYS A 10 0.27 -5.69 -19.50
CA LYS A 10 0.53 -6.90 -20.30
C LYS A 10 -0.74 -7.73 -20.49
N HIS A 11 -1.53 -7.92 -19.43
CA HIS A 11 -2.77 -8.69 -19.49
C HIS A 11 -3.81 -8.07 -20.43
N ARG A 12 -4.02 -6.74 -20.36
CA ARG A 12 -4.96 -6.04 -21.23
C ARG A 12 -4.54 -6.05 -22.70
N PHE A 13 -3.25 -5.85 -22.99
CA PHE A 13 -2.77 -5.82 -24.37
C PHE A 13 -2.90 -7.15 -25.11
N VAL A 14 -2.91 -8.28 -24.40
CA VAL A 14 -2.95 -9.63 -25.01
C VAL A 14 -4.30 -10.32 -24.87
N THR A 15 -5.26 -9.71 -24.17
CA THR A 15 -6.58 -10.31 -23.92
C THR A 15 -7.64 -9.44 -24.59
N PRO A 16 -8.20 -9.84 -25.74
CA PRO A 16 -9.20 -9.04 -26.47
C PRO A 16 -10.39 -8.62 -25.60
N ALA A 17 -10.82 -9.49 -24.68
CA ALA A 17 -11.92 -9.19 -23.76
C ALA A 17 -11.61 -8.09 -22.71
N ASP A 18 -10.33 -7.76 -22.48
CA ASP A 18 -9.87 -6.81 -21.47
C ASP A 18 -9.14 -5.58 -22.06
N ILE A 19 -9.02 -5.51 -23.40
CA ILE A 19 -8.21 -4.49 -24.08
C ILE A 19 -8.78 -3.08 -23.91
N ASP A 20 -10.10 -2.95 -24.00
CA ASP A 20 -10.85 -1.70 -23.80
C ASP A 20 -10.97 -1.33 -22.31
N GLY A 21 -10.40 -2.16 -21.42
CA GLY A 21 -10.50 -2.00 -19.98
C GLY A 21 -11.91 -2.27 -19.44
N SER A 22 -12.11 -1.96 -18.16
CA SER A 22 -13.38 -2.23 -17.45
C SER A 22 -14.52 -1.28 -17.82
N ALA A 23 -14.32 -0.38 -18.78
CA ALA A 23 -15.35 0.55 -19.24
C ALA A 23 -16.33 -0.10 -20.24
N MET A 24 -15.88 -1.15 -20.94
CA MET A 24 -16.65 -1.79 -22.02
C MET A 24 -16.84 -3.30 -21.82
N SER A 25 -16.26 -3.88 -20.77
CA SER A 25 -16.47 -5.28 -20.39
C SER A 25 -16.40 -5.46 -18.87
N ASP A 26 -17.04 -6.52 -18.36
CA ASP A 26 -16.92 -6.91 -16.95
C ASP A 26 -15.49 -7.29 -16.56
N GLY A 27 -14.62 -7.54 -17.54
CA GLY A 27 -13.25 -7.97 -17.36
C GLY A 27 -13.11 -9.42 -16.90
N THR A 28 -12.04 -10.09 -17.34
CA THR A 28 -11.75 -11.47 -16.91
C THR A 28 -11.44 -11.53 -15.40
N ILE A 29 -11.60 -12.72 -14.79
CA ILE A 29 -11.25 -12.96 -13.37
C ILE A 29 -9.81 -12.52 -13.08
N ARG A 30 -8.90 -12.74 -14.03
CA ARG A 30 -7.50 -12.33 -13.93
C ARG A 30 -7.35 -10.81 -13.97
N ALA A 31 -8.05 -10.12 -14.86
CA ALA A 31 -8.07 -8.66 -14.89
C ALA A 31 -8.61 -8.08 -13.57
N LYS A 32 -9.71 -8.63 -13.03
CA LYS A 32 -10.25 -8.24 -11.72
C LYS A 32 -9.24 -8.43 -10.59
N THR A 33 -8.56 -9.58 -10.56
CA THR A 33 -7.52 -9.91 -9.58
C THR A 33 -6.35 -8.91 -9.63
N LEU A 34 -5.83 -8.63 -10.83
CA LEU A 34 -4.73 -7.69 -11.05
C LEU A 34 -5.15 -6.24 -10.73
N GLN A 35 -6.38 -5.87 -11.06
CA GLN A 35 -6.96 -4.57 -10.73
C GLN A 35 -7.08 -4.39 -9.21
N SER A 36 -7.58 -5.40 -8.48
CA SER A 36 -7.64 -5.35 -7.02
C SER A 36 -6.26 -5.26 -6.37
N LEU A 37 -5.25 -5.95 -6.90
CA LEU A 37 -3.85 -5.81 -6.48
C LEU A 37 -3.34 -4.38 -6.68
N LEU A 38 -3.61 -3.79 -7.84
CA LEU A 38 -3.20 -2.43 -8.18
C LEU A 38 -3.90 -1.41 -7.27
N GLN A 39 -5.23 -1.49 -7.16
CA GLN A 39 -6.05 -0.61 -6.33
C GLN A 39 -5.59 -0.65 -4.87
N ASN A 40 -5.43 -1.84 -4.29
CA ASN A 40 -4.94 -1.95 -2.92
C ASN A 40 -3.52 -1.37 -2.75
N THR A 41 -2.65 -1.51 -3.76
CA THR A 41 -1.32 -0.88 -3.72
C THR A 41 -1.44 0.64 -3.73
N THR A 42 -2.32 1.18 -4.57
CA THR A 42 -2.55 2.62 -4.68
C THR A 42 -3.13 3.18 -3.39
N GLU A 43 -4.13 2.54 -2.80
CA GLU A 43 -4.73 2.93 -1.51
C GLU A 43 -3.67 2.94 -0.40
N GLN A 44 -2.86 1.89 -0.29
CA GLN A 44 -1.80 1.81 0.73
C GLN A 44 -0.71 2.87 0.53
N LEU A 45 -0.33 3.18 -0.71
CA LEU A 45 0.65 4.23 -1.00
C LEU A 45 0.07 5.63 -0.79
N ALA A 46 -1.18 5.87 -1.20
CA ALA A 46 -1.86 7.14 -1.00
C ALA A 46 -1.97 7.50 0.48
N PHE A 47 -2.13 6.48 1.35
CA PHE A 47 -2.08 6.66 2.80
C PHE A 47 -0.65 6.79 3.34
N ALA A 48 0.27 5.90 2.96
CA ALA A 48 1.60 5.85 3.57
C ALA A 48 2.51 7.02 3.19
N LEU A 49 2.45 7.51 1.95
CA LEU A 49 3.28 8.60 1.46
C LEU A 49 3.17 9.88 2.31
N PRO A 50 1.98 10.47 2.54
CA PRO A 50 1.88 11.68 3.36
C PRO A 50 2.33 11.44 4.80
N VAL A 51 2.09 10.25 5.37
CA VAL A 51 2.53 9.91 6.74
C VAL A 51 4.05 9.88 6.84
N TYR A 52 4.74 9.29 5.85
CA TYR A 52 6.20 9.19 5.85
C TYR A 52 6.87 10.52 5.51
N VAL A 53 6.29 11.34 4.62
CA VAL A 53 6.76 12.70 4.37
C VAL A 53 6.65 13.55 5.64
N ALA A 54 5.51 13.49 6.35
CA ALA A 54 5.37 14.17 7.63
C ALA A 54 6.40 13.68 8.67
N ALA A 55 6.65 12.36 8.72
CA ALA A 55 7.61 11.78 9.66
C ALA A 55 9.05 12.22 9.37
N LEU A 56 9.43 12.37 8.09
CA LEU A 56 10.73 12.91 7.68
C LEU A 56 10.92 14.36 8.10
N MET A 57 9.84 15.15 8.12
CA MET A 57 9.86 16.56 8.54
C MET A 57 9.71 16.73 10.06
N ASN A 58 9.44 15.66 10.80
CA ASN A 58 9.23 15.72 12.24
C ASN A 58 10.59 15.75 12.99
N PRO A 59 10.86 16.78 13.83
CA PRO A 59 12.13 16.89 14.55
C PRO A 59 12.24 15.93 15.74
N HIS A 60 11.16 15.24 16.13
CA HIS A 60 11.17 14.34 17.27
C HIS A 60 12.06 13.12 17.00
N ARG A 61 13.10 12.93 17.81
CA ARG A 61 14.09 11.85 17.65
C ARG A 61 13.47 10.45 17.55
N GLY A 62 12.42 10.19 18.33
CA GLY A 62 11.69 8.91 18.28
C GLY A 62 10.98 8.65 16.95
N ILE A 63 10.46 9.71 16.31
CA ILE A 63 9.83 9.60 14.99
C ILE A 63 10.91 9.35 13.93
N GLN A 64 12.01 10.09 13.97
CA GLN A 64 13.13 9.90 13.05
C GLN A 64 13.74 8.49 13.13
N ALA A 65 13.80 7.89 14.33
CA ALA A 65 14.23 6.51 14.49
C ALA A 65 13.25 5.49 13.86
N ALA A 66 11.96 5.80 13.80
CA ALA A 66 10.93 4.95 13.18
C ALA A 66 10.89 5.08 11.65
N VAL A 67 11.34 6.22 11.10
CA VAL A 67 11.36 6.50 9.65
C VAL A 67 12.04 5.41 8.81
N PRO A 68 13.16 4.77 9.18
CA PRO A 68 13.69 3.67 8.38
C PRO A 68 12.93 2.34 8.58
N ALA A 69 12.38 2.11 9.77
CA ALA A 69 11.71 0.85 10.10
C ALA A 69 10.34 0.70 9.43
N CYS A 70 9.51 1.75 9.43
CA CYS A 70 8.16 1.70 8.89
C CYS A 70 8.12 1.43 7.37
N PRO A 71 8.91 2.11 6.51
CA PRO A 71 8.99 1.82 5.08
C PRO A 71 9.59 0.44 4.78
N CYS A 72 10.55 -0.04 5.58
CA CYS A 72 11.05 -1.41 5.46
C CYS A 72 9.93 -2.43 5.70
N ALA A 73 9.17 -2.26 6.79
CA ALA A 73 8.00 -3.09 7.08
C ALA A 73 6.94 -2.99 5.97
N PHE A 74 6.71 -1.78 5.43
CA PHE A 74 5.80 -1.57 4.32
C PHE A 74 6.23 -2.34 3.06
N LEU A 75 7.50 -2.25 2.68
CA LEU A 75 8.04 -2.97 1.53
C LEU A 75 7.92 -4.48 1.71
N LEU A 76 8.32 -5.01 2.88
CA LEU A 76 8.16 -6.43 3.22
C LEU A 76 6.70 -6.87 3.21
N GLY A 77 5.80 -6.03 3.73
CA GLY A 77 4.36 -6.26 3.71
C GLY A 77 3.81 -6.32 2.29
N ARG A 78 4.24 -5.41 1.39
CA ARG A 78 3.84 -5.48 -0.04
C ARG A 78 4.35 -6.75 -0.70
N LEU A 79 5.62 -7.11 -0.51
CA LEU A 79 6.18 -8.34 -1.10
C LEU A 79 5.41 -9.58 -0.63
N THR A 80 5.14 -9.67 0.68
CA THR A 80 4.34 -10.74 1.27
C THR A 80 2.92 -10.75 0.68
N PHE A 81 2.25 -9.60 0.60
CA PHE A 81 0.89 -9.48 0.06
C PHE A 81 0.79 -9.93 -1.40
N PHE A 82 1.80 -9.62 -2.23
CA PHE A 82 1.87 -10.09 -3.61
C PHE A 82 2.10 -11.61 -3.69
N ALA A 83 3.01 -12.14 -2.87
CA ALA A 83 3.35 -13.56 -2.88
C ALA A 83 2.18 -14.45 -2.43
N THR A 84 1.38 -13.98 -1.46
CA THR A 84 0.28 -14.75 -0.90
C THR A 84 -1.08 -14.43 -1.51
N TYR A 85 -1.13 -13.61 -2.58
CA TYR A 85 -2.40 -13.09 -3.09
C TYR A 85 -3.38 -14.19 -3.57
N SER A 86 -2.85 -15.26 -4.15
CA SER A 86 -3.64 -16.42 -4.61
C SER A 86 -4.20 -17.28 -3.47
N GLY A 87 -3.66 -17.15 -2.24
CA GLY A 87 -4.07 -17.92 -1.07
C GLY A 87 -5.33 -17.41 -0.37
N GLY A 88 -6.05 -16.45 -0.95
CA GLY A 88 -7.29 -15.90 -0.39
C GLY A 88 -7.07 -14.85 0.70
N ALA A 89 -8.12 -14.55 1.48
CA ALA A 89 -8.10 -13.45 2.45
C ALA A 89 -7.11 -13.65 3.59
N GLY A 90 -7.11 -14.83 4.23
CA GLY A 90 -6.22 -15.12 5.37
C GLY A 90 -4.74 -15.04 5.02
N ALA A 91 -4.34 -15.58 3.86
CA ALA A 91 -2.95 -15.55 3.41
C ALA A 91 -2.43 -14.12 3.16
N ARG A 92 -3.31 -13.20 2.76
CA ARG A 92 -2.97 -11.79 2.49
C ARG A 92 -2.93 -10.91 3.74
N ALA A 93 -3.54 -11.37 4.84
CA ALA A 93 -3.74 -10.57 6.05
C ALA A 93 -2.41 -10.08 6.65
N LEU A 94 -1.38 -10.94 6.69
CA LEU A 94 -0.06 -10.57 7.21
C LEU A 94 0.59 -9.45 6.38
N GLY A 95 0.58 -9.59 5.05
CA GLY A 95 1.15 -8.57 4.15
C GLY A 95 0.42 -7.23 4.26
N PHE A 96 -0.91 -7.27 4.39
CA PHE A 96 -1.72 -6.09 4.67
C PHE A 96 -1.35 -5.46 6.02
N ALA A 97 -1.31 -6.26 7.09
CA ALA A 97 -1.02 -5.82 8.45
C ALA A 97 0.34 -5.11 8.56
N LEU A 98 1.38 -5.65 7.91
CA LEU A 98 2.72 -5.06 7.86
C LEU A 98 2.78 -3.72 7.13
N THR A 99 1.86 -3.47 6.19
CA THR A 99 1.75 -2.16 5.52
C THR A 99 0.90 -1.16 6.29
N PHE A 100 -0.20 -1.63 6.87
CA PHE A 100 -1.23 -0.78 7.46
C PHE A 100 -0.90 -0.36 8.90
N TYR A 101 -0.68 -1.31 9.81
CA TYR A 101 -0.56 -1.00 11.24
C TYR A 101 0.66 -0.14 11.58
N PRO A 102 1.88 -0.40 11.09
CA PRO A 102 3.01 0.48 11.37
C PRO A 102 2.77 1.92 10.89
N THR A 103 2.12 2.08 9.73
CA THR A 103 1.81 3.39 9.16
C THR A 103 0.75 4.13 9.99
N VAL A 104 -0.32 3.45 10.40
CA VAL A 104 -1.36 4.02 11.28
C VAL A 104 -0.78 4.42 12.63
N LEU A 105 0.01 3.56 13.26
CA LEU A 105 0.63 3.84 14.55
C LEU A 105 1.60 5.03 14.46
N LEU A 106 2.38 5.12 13.38
CA LEU A 106 3.26 6.27 13.13
C LEU A 106 2.45 7.56 12.96
N LEU A 107 1.32 7.53 12.23
CA LEU A 107 0.43 8.68 12.11
C LEU A 107 -0.13 9.11 13.47
N ILE A 108 -0.68 8.18 14.25
CA ILE A 108 -1.24 8.46 15.58
C ILE A 108 -0.17 9.09 16.48
N TRP A 109 1.03 8.53 16.50
CA TRP A 109 2.12 9.07 17.32
C TRP A 109 2.46 10.51 16.92
N GLN A 110 2.58 10.79 15.61
CA GLN A 110 2.83 12.16 15.13
C GLN A 110 1.72 13.13 15.53
N LEU A 111 0.45 12.72 15.44
CA LEU A 111 -0.69 13.56 15.83
C LEU A 111 -0.72 13.84 17.34
N VAL A 112 -0.40 12.84 18.17
CA VAL A 112 -0.29 13.02 19.62
C VAL A 112 0.81 14.02 19.96
N LEU A 113 2.00 13.90 19.35
CA LEU A 113 3.09 14.85 19.56
C LEU A 113 2.72 16.26 19.11
N LEU A 114 2.05 16.40 17.96
CA LEU A 114 1.57 17.69 17.48
C LEU A 114 0.58 18.32 18.47
N ALA A 115 -0.41 17.56 18.93
CA ALA A 115 -1.39 18.03 19.90
C ALA A 115 -0.74 18.51 21.20
N VAL A 116 0.24 17.75 21.73
CA VAL A 116 0.99 18.14 22.93
C VAL A 116 1.82 19.41 22.68
N SER A 117 2.45 19.54 21.51
CA SER A 117 3.28 20.71 21.18
C SER A 117 2.48 22.02 21.04
N VAL A 118 1.19 21.94 20.71
CA VAL A 118 0.30 23.11 20.57
C VAL A 118 -0.36 23.49 21.90
N ALA A 119 -0.41 22.58 22.87
CA ALA A 119 -1.01 22.80 24.18
C ALA A 119 -0.08 23.50 25.18
N VAL A 120 1.20 23.68 24.84
CA VAL A 120 2.26 24.31 25.65
C VAL A 120 2.59 25.67 25.06
#